data_AF-A0A497YG29-F1
#
_entry.id   AF-A0A497YG29-F1
#
_cell.length_a   1.000
_cell.length_b   1.000
_cell.length_c   1.000
_cell.angle_alpha   90.00
_cell.angle_beta   90.00
_cell.angle_gamma   90.00
#
_symmetry.space_group_name_H-M   'P 1'
#
loop_
_entity.id
_entity.type
_entity.pdbx_description
1 polymer ?
#
loop_
_entity_poly.entity_id
_entity_poly.type
_entity_poly.pdbx_seq_one_letter_code
_entity_poly.pdbx_strand_id
1 'polypeptide(L)' 'MKNSISIEKINMQKTAAHVALSKGIIDSNSYQKRMKILDELEAVLYKEEQLKEQKLKALKNKMNIYATN' A
#
# COMPACT_ATOMS: atom_id res chain seq x y z
N MET A 1 16.50 4.09 8.94
CA MET A 1 15.93 3.93 7.57
C MET A 1 14.87 2.85 7.67
N LYS A 2 13.59 3.01 7.33
CA LYS A 2 12.81 3.99 6.59
C LYS A 2 11.40 4.01 7.23
N ASN A 3 10.70 5.14 7.18
CA ASN A 3 9.26 5.18 7.40
C ASN A 3 8.58 4.36 6.28
N SER A 4 8.47 3.05 6.44
CA SER A 4 7.61 2.25 5.57
C SER A 4 6.16 2.63 5.91
N ILE A 5 5.51 3.25 4.94
CA ILE A 5 4.06 3.39 4.94
C ILE A 5 3.51 1.98 4.69
N SER A 6 2.73 1.45 5.63
CA SER A 6 2.00 0.19 5.47
C SER A 6 0.58 0.45 4.97
N ILE A 7 -0.06 -0.57 4.38
CA ILE A 7 -1.48 -0.54 4.01
C ILE A 7 -2.35 -0.13 5.22
N GLU A 8 -2.02 -0.62 6.42
CA GLU A 8 -2.69 -0.24 7.66
C GLU A 8 -2.62 1.27 7.93
N LYS A 9 -1.45 1.89 7.76
CA LYS A 9 -1.30 3.35 7.92
C LYS A 9 -2.10 4.13 6.88
N ILE A 10 -2.17 3.65 5.64
CA ILE A 10 -3.02 4.26 4.59
C ILE A 10 -4.49 4.17 5.01
N ASN A 11 -4.95 3.02 5.48
CA ASN A 11 -6.32 2.83 5.96
C ASN A 11 -6.66 3.74 7.14
N MET A 12 -5.74 3.90 8.10
CA MET A 12 -5.91 4.87 9.19
C MET A 12 -6.06 6.31 8.67
N GLN A 13 -5.29 6.69 7.64
CA GLN A 13 -5.38 8.02 7.03
C GLN A 13 -6.69 8.23 6.25
N LYS A 14 -7.21 7.19 5.58
CA LYS A 14 -8.53 7.21 4.94
C LYS A 14 -9.64 7.42 5.97
N THR A 15 -9.61 6.67 7.07
CA THR A 15 -10.55 6.83 8.19
C THR A 15 -10.46 8.24 8.78
N ALA A 16 -9.26 8.77 9.00
CA ALA A 16 -9.07 10.13 9.49
C ALA A 16 -9.64 11.19 8.52
N ALA A 17 -9.47 10.99 7.20
CA ALA A 17 -10.05 11.88 6.19
C ALA A 17 -11.58 11.85 6.20
N HIS A 18 -12.19 10.67 6.34
CA HIS A 18 -13.64 10.52 6.50
C HIS A 18 -14.17 11.23 7.75
N VAL A 19 -13.50 11.06 8.89
CA VAL A 19 -13.88 11.72 10.15
C VAL A 19 -13.73 13.24 10.04
N ALA A 20 -12.69 13.72 9.36
CA ALA A 20 -12.50 15.15 9.14
C ALA A 20 -13.61 15.74 8.25
N LEU A 21 -14.02 15.02 7.20
CA LEU A 21 -15.12 15.44 6.34
C LEU A 21 -16.45 15.46 7.11
N SER A 22 -16.76 14.42 7.88
CA SER A 22 -18.02 14.33 8.64
C SER A 22 -18.14 15.40 9.73
N LYS A 23 -17.01 15.86 10.27
CA LYS A 23 -16.93 16.97 11.23
C LYS A 23 -16.86 18.35 10.57
N GLY A 24 -16.87 18.43 9.24
CA GLY A 24 -16.74 19.70 8.50
C GLY A 24 -15.37 20.37 8.66
N ILE A 25 -14.34 19.63 9.07
CA ILE A 25 -12.96 20.14 9.24
C ILE A 25 -12.31 20.36 7.87
N ILE A 26 -12.65 19.50 6.89
CA ILE A 26 -12.20 19.62 5.50
C ILE A 26 -13.41 19.64 4.57
N ASP A 27 -13.27 20.34 3.45
CA ASP A 27 -14.28 20.36 2.40
C ASP A 27 -14.22 19.10 1.52
N SER A 28 -15.26 18.91 0.71
CA SER A 28 -15.41 17.75 -0.19
C SER A 28 -14.28 17.63 -1.22
N ASN A 29 -13.79 18.75 -1.77
CA ASN A 29 -12.71 18.75 -2.76
C ASN A 29 -11.37 18.35 -2.12
N SER A 30 -11.06 18.91 -0.94
CA SER A 30 -9.90 18.55 -0.13
C SER A 30 -9.92 17.07 0.26
N TYR A 31 -11.10 16.56 0.64
CA TYR A 31 -11.31 15.13 0.91
C TYR A 31 -11.05 14.27 -0.33
N GLN A 32 -11.64 14.60 -1.49
CA GLN A 32 -11.46 13.83 -2.73
C GLN A 32 -10.00 13.79 -3.19
N LYS A 33 -9.29 14.92 -3.14
CA LYS A 33 -7.86 14.98 -3.47
C LYS A 33 -7.03 14.09 -2.54
N ARG A 34 -7.33 14.13 -1.24
CA ARG A 34 -6.63 13.29 -0.25
C ARG A 34 -6.89 11.81 -0.47
N MET A 35 -8.13 11.42 -0.73
CA MET A 35 -8.48 10.02 -1.02
C MET A 35 -7.78 9.52 -2.27
N LYS A 36 -7.75 10.29 -3.35
CA LYS A 36 -7.04 9.94 -4.58
C LYS A 36 -5.55 9.64 -4.33
N ILE A 37 -4.86 10.49 -3.57
CA ILE A 37 -3.44 10.28 -3.24
C ILE A 37 -3.25 9.01 -2.41
N LEU A 38 -4.14 8.75 -1.45
CA LEU A 38 -4.08 7.56 -0.61
C LEU A 38 -4.34 6.27 -1.42
N ASP A 39 -5.26 6.31 -2.39
CA ASP A 39 -5.54 5.20 -3.30
C ASP A 39 -4.35 4.93 -4.24
N GLU A 40 -3.71 5.98 -4.75
CA GLU A 40 -2.48 5.86 -5.57
C GLU A 40 -1.34 5.22 -4.77
N LEU A 41 -1.14 5.64 -3.52
CA LEU A 41 -0.15 5.05 -2.62
C LEU A 41 -0.44 3.57 -2.33
N GLU A 42 -1.71 3.22 -2.12
CA GLU A 42 -2.12 1.85 -1.88
C GLU A 42 -1.83 0.96 -3.11
N ALA A 43 -2.16 1.44 -4.31
CA ALA A 43 -1.88 0.73 -5.56
C ALA A 43 -0.39 0.49 -5.78
N VAL A 44 0.47 1.46 -5.45
CA VAL A 44 1.93 1.30 -5.53
C VAL A 44 2.40 0.20 -4.57
N LEU A 45 1.91 0.20 -3.32
CA LEU A 45 2.30 -0.82 -2.35
C LEU A 45 1.89 -2.23 -2.78
N TYR A 46 0.65 -2.42 -3.26
CA TYR A 46 0.23 -3.73 -3.76
C TYR A 46 1.09 -4.21 -4.93
N LYS A 47 1.46 -3.32 -5.85
CA LYS A 47 2.34 -3.66 -6.97
C LYS A 47 3.73 -4.08 -6.48
N GLU A 48 4.28 -3.38 -5.48
CA GLU A 48 5.56 -3.77 -4.87
C GLU A 48 5.48 -5.13 -4.17
N GLU A 49 4.40 -5.41 -3.45
CA GLU A 49 4.18 -6.70 -2.80
C GLU A 49 4.10 -7.84 -3.81
N GLN A 50 3.32 -7.67 -4.88
CA GLN A 50 3.26 -8.65 -5.97
C GLN A 50 4.64 -8.91 -6.61
N LEU A 51 5.43 -7.86 -6.84
CA LEU A 51 6.79 -8.01 -7.37
C LEU A 51 7.72 -8.75 -6.40
N LYS A 52 7.59 -8.50 -5.08
CA LYS A 52 8.35 -9.23 -4.05
C LYS A 52 7.96 -10.70 -4.01
N GLU A 53 6.68 -11.02 -4.08
CA GLU A 53 6.18 -12.40 -4.12
C GLU A 53 6.67 -13.16 -5.35
N GLN A 54 6.62 -12.52 -6.53
CA GLN A 54 7.15 -13.10 -7.77
C GLN A 54 8.65 -13.41 -7.65
N LYS A 55 9.44 -12.47 -7.11
CA LYS A 55 10.88 -12.68 -6.86
C LYS A 55 11.13 -13.81 -5.87
N LEU A 56 10.35 -13.90 -4.80
CA LEU A 56 10.47 -14.97 -3.81
C LEU A 56 10.15 -16.33 -4.42
N LYS A 57 9.10 -16.42 -5.23
CA LYS A 57 8.73 -17.64 -5.97
C LYS A 57 9.85 -18.05 -6.93
N ALA A 58 10.42 -17.11 -7.67
CA ALA A 58 11.54 -17.38 -8.57
C ALA A 58 12.79 -17.87 -7.81
N LEU A 59 13.09 -17.28 -6.65
CA LEU A 59 14.21 -17.71 -5.81
C LEU A 59 14.00 -19.13 -5.27
N LYS A 60 12.80 -19.43 -4.73
CA LYS A 60 12.44 -20.78 -4.26
C LYS A 60 12.57 -21.83 -5.37
N ASN A 61 12.11 -21.50 -6.58
CA ASN A 61 12.24 -22.39 -7.73
C ASN A 61 13.71 -22.65 -8.09
N LYS A 62 14.56 -21.61 -8.09
CA LYS A 62 16.01 -21.77 -8.33
C LYS A 62 16.63 -22.67 -7.26
N MET A 63 16.35 -22.42 -5.98
CA MET A 63 16.86 -23.23 -4.86
C MET A 63 16.44 -24.69 -4.99
N ASN A 64 15.18 -24.97 -5.35
CA ASN A 64 14.71 -26.34 -5.55
C ASN A 64 15.49 -27.05 -6.66
N ILE A 65 15.71 -26.38 -7.81
CA ILE A 65 16.50 -26.95 -8.92
C ILE A 65 17.92 -27.31 -8.46
N TYR A 66 18.56 -26.48 -7.64
CA TYR A 66 19.90 -26.76 -7.11
C TYR A 66 19.92 -27.86 -6.02
N ALA A 67 18.80 -28.11 -5.34
CA ALA A 67 18.70 -29.14 -4.32
C ALA A 67 18.33 -30.53 -4.89
N THR A 68 17.76 -30.57 -6.10
CA THR A 68 17.37 -31.82 -6.78
C THR A 68 18.37 -32.30 -7.84
N ASN A 69 19.42 -31.52 -8.12
CA ASN A 69 20.58 -31.90 -8.92
C ASN A 69 21.78 -32.16 -8.03
#